data_AF-D7BGD5-F1
#
_entry.id   AF-D7BGD5-F1
#
_cell.length_a   1.000
_cell.length_b   1.000
_cell.length_c   1.000
_cell.angle_alpha   90.00
_cell.angle_beta   90.00
_cell.angle_gamma   90.00
#
_symmetry.space_group_name_H-M   'P 1'
#
loop_
_entity.id
_entity.type
_entity.pdbx_description
1 polymer ?
#
loop_
_entity_poly.entity_id
_entity_poly.type
_entity_poly.pdbx_seq_one_letter_code
_entity_poly.pdbx_strand_id
1 'polypeptide(L)'
;MKRLFVVPLLGLLAACTALPFSTSIKDYNTDVALIGNTTVTLQQAQLGERPGVALKSIEIVGNVTYQQQDVTLEFYAADQPPCTNMLNGVYTCSVSSPNLESIGQVNFSSGATQPFNWKGSKLTSGVNKGELYLGVRLKSGTLTGGTLQFRNMVAKVAVF
;
A
#
# COMPACT_ATOMS: atom_id res chain seq x y z
N MET A 1 13.38 -61.53 -22.94
CA MET A 1 14.17 -60.50 -22.20
C MET A 1 13.32 -59.24 -22.09
N LYS A 2 12.81 -58.93 -20.89
CA LYS A 2 11.93 -57.79 -20.60
C LYS A 2 12.77 -56.51 -20.49
N ARG A 3 12.56 -55.53 -21.40
CA ARG A 3 13.13 -54.19 -21.26
C ARG A 3 12.09 -53.30 -20.56
N LEU A 4 12.34 -52.97 -19.30
CA LEU A 4 11.58 -51.97 -18.56
C LEU A 4 11.86 -50.59 -19.17
N PHE A 5 10.82 -49.92 -19.68
CA PHE A 5 10.85 -48.48 -19.95
C PHE A 5 10.70 -47.75 -18.61
N VAL A 6 11.79 -47.18 -18.12
CA VAL A 6 11.81 -46.26 -16.97
C VAL A 6 11.34 -44.89 -17.46
N VAL A 7 10.13 -44.49 -17.09
CA VAL A 7 9.64 -43.12 -17.29
C VAL A 7 10.34 -42.21 -16.28
N PRO A 8 11.03 -41.13 -16.67
CA PRO A 8 11.65 -40.22 -15.72
C PRO A 8 10.58 -39.32 -15.10
N LEU A 9 10.14 -39.71 -13.91
CA LEU A 9 9.20 -38.99 -13.04
C LEU A 9 9.93 -37.87 -12.28
N LEU A 10 10.64 -36.97 -12.97
CA LEU A 10 11.50 -35.96 -12.35
C LEU A 10 11.20 -34.50 -12.77
N GLY A 11 10.12 -34.25 -13.51
CA GLY A 11 9.81 -32.92 -14.04
C GLY A 11 8.71 -32.11 -13.33
N LEU A 12 7.98 -32.66 -12.35
CA LEU A 12 6.75 -32.04 -11.83
C LEU A 12 6.85 -31.30 -10.48
N LEU A 13 8.03 -31.16 -9.87
CA LEU A 13 8.17 -30.50 -8.55
C LEU A 13 8.55 -29.00 -8.58
N ALA A 14 8.64 -28.35 -9.74
CA ALA A 14 9.05 -26.94 -9.83
C ALA A 14 7.91 -25.90 -9.72
N ALA A 15 6.66 -26.31 -9.43
CA ALA A 15 5.49 -25.41 -9.47
C ALA A 15 4.92 -25.00 -8.10
N CYS A 16 5.58 -25.35 -6.98
CA CYS A 16 5.14 -24.95 -5.63
C CYS A 16 5.86 -23.72 -5.07
N THR A 17 6.67 -23.00 -5.85
CA THR A 17 7.39 -21.82 -5.36
C THR A 17 6.56 -20.54 -5.56
N ALA A 18 6.07 -20.03 -4.43
CA ALA A 18 5.45 -18.71 -4.25
C ALA A 18 3.98 -18.55 -4.68
N LEU A 19 3.07 -19.31 -4.07
CA LEU A 19 1.70 -18.80 -3.92
C LEU A 19 1.74 -17.56 -3.02
N PRO A 20 1.05 -16.46 -3.38
CA PRO A 20 1.04 -15.27 -2.56
C PRO A 20 0.33 -15.56 -1.23
N PHE A 21 1.01 -15.32 -0.12
CA PHE A 21 0.40 -15.40 1.20
C PHE A 21 -0.53 -14.20 1.38
N SER A 22 -1.70 -14.43 1.96
CA SER A 22 -2.66 -13.38 2.26
C SER A 22 -2.77 -13.24 3.77
N THR A 23 -2.63 -12.02 4.28
CA THR A 23 -2.85 -11.72 5.69
C THR A 23 -3.82 -10.56 5.85
N SER A 24 -4.71 -10.67 6.85
CA SER A 24 -5.65 -9.60 7.16
C SER A 24 -4.93 -8.44 7.85
N ILE A 25 -5.26 -7.22 7.48
CA ILE A 25 -4.80 -6.01 8.14
C ILE A 25 -5.96 -5.48 8.98
N LYS A 26 -5.68 -5.11 10.23
CA LYS A 26 -6.69 -4.55 11.12
C LYS A 26 -7.30 -3.28 10.52
N ASP A 27 -8.62 -3.20 10.56
CA ASP A 27 -9.36 -1.99 10.20
C ASP A 27 -8.87 -0.79 11.02
N TYR A 28 -8.78 0.37 10.38
CA TYR A 28 -8.36 1.60 11.05
C TYR A 28 -9.09 2.82 10.49
N ASN A 29 -9.07 3.88 11.31
CA ASN A 29 -9.54 5.20 10.94
C ASN A 29 -8.37 6.17 11.02
N THR A 30 -8.34 7.13 10.10
CA THR A 30 -7.34 8.21 10.15
C THR A 30 -7.98 9.51 9.71
N ASP A 31 -7.68 10.58 10.44
CA ASP A 31 -8.12 11.92 10.09
C ASP A 31 -7.12 12.55 9.12
N VAL A 32 -7.64 13.09 8.04
CA VAL A 32 -6.86 13.76 7.01
C VAL A 32 -7.27 15.21 6.90
N ALA A 33 -6.27 16.08 6.79
CA ALA A 33 -6.44 17.47 6.40
C ALA A 33 -5.76 17.64 5.04
N LEU A 34 -6.56 17.85 3.99
CA LEU A 34 -6.07 17.85 2.62
C LEU A 34 -5.97 19.29 2.11
N ILE A 35 -4.74 19.78 2.08
CA ILE A 35 -4.42 21.17 1.73
C ILE A 35 -3.74 21.19 0.36
N GLY A 36 -4.46 21.71 -0.63
CA GLY A 36 -4.00 21.88 -2.00
C GLY A 36 -3.82 20.55 -2.73
N ASN A 37 -3.47 20.64 -4.02
CA ASN A 37 -3.22 19.48 -4.86
C ASN A 37 -1.73 19.15 -5.05
N THR A 38 -0.82 19.99 -4.55
CA THR A 38 0.64 19.82 -4.70
C THR A 38 1.32 19.20 -3.48
N THR A 39 0.60 19.06 -2.37
CA THR A 39 1.16 18.63 -1.08
C THR A 39 0.65 17.24 -0.73
N VAL A 40 1.57 16.36 -0.33
CA VAL A 40 1.29 15.03 0.20
C VAL A 40 1.54 15.06 1.70
N THR A 41 0.54 14.63 2.47
CA THR A 41 0.65 14.46 3.93
C THR A 41 0.97 13.01 4.21
N LEU A 42 2.07 12.73 4.92
CA LEU A 42 2.52 11.37 5.22
C LEU A 42 2.77 11.15 6.71
N GLN A 43 2.57 9.91 7.15
CA GLN A 43 2.92 9.46 8.50
C GLN A 43 3.64 8.12 8.41
N GLN A 44 4.50 7.85 9.39
CA GLN A 44 5.12 6.53 9.52
C GLN A 44 4.04 5.50 9.88
N ALA A 45 3.99 4.42 9.12
CA ALA A 45 3.10 3.31 9.42
C ALA A 45 3.62 2.55 10.66
N GLN A 46 2.70 2.20 11.55
CA GLN A 46 3.00 1.31 12.67
C GLN A 46 2.97 -0.14 12.18
N LEU A 47 4.14 -0.63 11.75
CA LEU A 47 4.32 -2.03 11.41
C LEU A 47 4.49 -2.83 12.70
N GLY A 48 3.63 -3.83 12.93
CA GLY A 48 3.68 -4.65 14.15
C GLY A 48 4.97 -5.44 14.27
N GLU A 49 5.23 -6.33 13.32
CA GLU A 49 6.51 -7.05 13.20
C GLU A 49 7.00 -7.00 11.76
N ARG A 50 8.31 -6.82 11.60
CA ARG A 50 8.96 -6.93 10.28
C ARG A 50 8.85 -8.38 9.80
N PRO A 51 8.52 -8.62 8.51
CA PRO A 51 8.52 -9.98 7.98
C PRO A 51 9.87 -10.67 8.21
N GLY A 52 9.85 -11.90 8.73
CA GLY A 52 11.06 -12.71 8.94
C GLY A 52 11.76 -13.14 7.65
N VAL A 53 11.09 -12.99 6.50
CA VAL A 53 11.62 -13.24 5.16
C VAL A 53 11.41 -12.01 4.30
N ALA A 54 12.36 -11.73 3.39
CA ALA A 54 12.24 -10.62 2.46
C ALA A 54 11.06 -10.86 1.50
N LEU A 55 10.17 -9.88 1.42
CA LEU A 55 9.08 -9.86 0.46
C LEU A 55 9.62 -9.48 -0.92
N LYS A 56 9.21 -10.23 -1.94
CA LYS A 56 9.39 -9.86 -3.36
C LYS A 56 8.42 -8.75 -3.78
N SER A 57 7.19 -8.82 -3.27
CA SER A 57 6.16 -7.81 -3.52
C SER A 57 5.09 -7.84 -2.44
N ILE A 58 4.47 -6.69 -2.19
CA ILE A 58 3.22 -6.58 -1.44
C ILE A 58 2.17 -5.81 -2.24
N GLU A 59 0.94 -6.29 -2.17
CA GLU A 59 -0.27 -5.64 -2.64
C GLU A 59 -1.20 -5.48 -1.44
N ILE A 60 -1.76 -4.29 -1.22
CA ILE A 60 -2.77 -4.06 -0.18
C ILE A 60 -4.10 -3.76 -0.87
N VAL A 61 -5.11 -4.58 -0.60
CA VAL A 61 -6.47 -4.38 -1.12
C VAL A 61 -7.43 -4.15 0.04
N GLY A 62 -8.51 -3.43 -0.22
CA GLY A 62 -9.57 -3.22 0.76
C GLY A 62 -10.60 -2.23 0.27
N ASN A 63 -11.35 -1.66 1.22
CA ASN A 63 -12.28 -0.58 0.97
C ASN A 63 -11.91 0.63 1.83
N VAL A 64 -12.08 1.81 1.29
CA VAL A 64 -11.97 3.07 2.03
C VAL A 64 -13.29 3.82 1.94
N THR A 65 -13.76 4.29 3.09
CA THR A 65 -14.94 5.16 3.17
C THR A 65 -14.51 6.58 3.50
N TYR A 66 -15.06 7.54 2.75
CA TYR A 66 -14.91 8.97 2.97
C TYR A 66 -16.25 9.67 2.72
N GLN A 67 -16.68 10.52 3.66
CA GLN A 67 -18.00 11.15 3.59
C GLN A 67 -18.08 12.31 2.59
N GLN A 68 -16.94 12.81 2.12
CA GLN A 68 -16.90 13.87 1.11
C GLN A 68 -17.13 13.29 -0.28
N GLN A 69 -17.94 13.99 -1.07
CA GLN A 69 -18.29 13.60 -2.43
C GLN A 69 -17.41 14.34 -3.44
N ASP A 70 -17.33 13.80 -4.67
CA ASP A 70 -16.63 14.41 -5.81
C ASP A 70 -15.15 14.76 -5.56
N VAL A 71 -14.53 14.01 -4.66
CA VAL A 71 -13.11 14.11 -4.32
C VAL A 71 -12.36 12.91 -4.88
N THR A 72 -11.20 13.16 -5.49
CA THR A 72 -10.23 12.10 -5.79
C THR A 72 -9.02 12.26 -4.89
N LEU A 73 -8.70 11.20 -4.16
CA LEU A 73 -7.51 11.09 -3.34
C LEU A 73 -6.45 10.26 -4.07
N GLU A 74 -5.20 10.67 -3.94
CA GLU A 74 -4.06 9.87 -4.37
C GLU A 74 -3.21 9.50 -3.17
N PHE A 75 -2.82 8.24 -3.10
CA PHE A 75 -2.08 7.64 -2.01
C PHE A 75 -0.64 7.41 -2.41
N TYR A 76 0.25 7.58 -1.44
CA TYR A 76 1.69 7.52 -1.64
C TYR A 76 2.35 6.60 -0.61
N ALA A 77 3.49 6.02 -0.99
CA ALA A 77 4.41 5.34 -0.09
C ALA A 77 5.81 5.94 -0.19
N ALA A 78 6.55 5.87 0.93
CA ALA A 78 7.99 6.06 0.97
C ALA A 78 8.62 5.02 1.91
N ASP A 79 9.87 4.67 1.64
CA ASP A 79 10.64 3.63 2.36
C ASP A 79 11.81 4.20 3.17
N GLN A 80 11.72 5.51 3.43
CA GLN A 80 12.62 6.37 4.19
C GLN A 80 11.89 7.71 4.43
N PRO A 81 12.37 8.59 5.32
CA PRO A 81 11.77 9.91 5.52
C PRO A 81 11.53 10.65 4.18
N PRO A 82 10.27 11.03 3.87
CA PRO A 82 9.92 11.48 2.53
C PRO A 82 10.41 12.89 2.20
N CYS A 83 10.56 13.74 3.22
CA CYS A 83 11.11 15.08 3.13
C CYS A 83 11.55 15.59 4.52
N THR A 84 12.06 16.82 4.60
CA THR A 84 12.54 17.43 5.85
C THR A 84 11.42 18.07 6.69
N ASN A 85 10.32 18.47 6.06
CA ASN A 85 9.24 19.19 6.72
C ASN A 85 8.36 18.21 7.50
N MET A 86 8.57 18.17 8.82
CA MET A 86 7.81 17.33 9.73
C MET A 86 7.29 18.16 10.90
N LEU A 87 6.01 17.99 11.23
CA LEU A 87 5.38 18.54 12.41
C LEU A 87 4.61 17.43 13.13
N ASN A 88 4.92 17.19 14.41
CA ASN A 88 4.25 16.18 15.24
C ASN A 88 4.20 14.78 14.60
N GLY A 89 5.26 14.34 13.94
CA GLY A 89 5.33 13.04 13.26
C GLY A 89 4.60 12.96 11.91
N VAL A 90 4.06 14.09 11.44
CA VAL A 90 3.42 14.21 10.13
C VAL A 90 4.34 14.97 9.18
N TYR A 91 4.63 14.36 8.04
CA TYR A 91 5.41 14.98 6.97
C TYR A 91 4.48 15.69 5.99
N THR A 92 4.87 16.88 5.55
CA THR A 92 4.18 17.64 4.50
C THR A 92 5.14 17.88 3.34
N CYS A 93 5.06 17.03 2.33
CA CYS A 93 6.01 16.99 1.23
C CYS A 93 5.39 17.51 -0.06
N SER A 94 6.22 18.07 -0.94
CA SER A 94 5.80 18.32 -2.32
C SER A 94 5.59 16.99 -3.02
N VAL A 95 4.59 16.90 -3.90
CA VAL A 95 4.37 15.72 -4.77
C VAL A 95 5.60 15.41 -5.65
N SER A 96 6.48 16.38 -5.85
CA SER A 96 7.75 16.21 -6.60
C SER A 96 8.91 15.67 -5.75
N SER A 97 8.69 15.38 -4.46
CA SER A 97 9.75 14.82 -3.61
C SER A 97 10.22 13.45 -4.13
N PRO A 98 11.54 13.22 -4.27
CA PRO A 98 12.09 12.05 -4.99
C PRO A 98 11.84 10.71 -4.30
N ASN A 99 11.47 10.75 -3.02
CA ASN A 99 11.26 9.55 -2.20
C ASN A 99 9.82 9.06 -2.20
N LEU A 100 8.92 9.77 -2.90
CA LEU A 100 7.51 9.44 -2.97
C LEU A 100 7.21 8.57 -4.18
N GLU A 101 6.43 7.51 -3.97
CA GLU A 101 5.83 6.71 -5.02
C GLU A 101 4.32 6.76 -4.88
N SER A 102 3.60 7.09 -5.97
CA SER A 102 2.14 6.95 -5.99
C SER A 102 1.80 5.46 -6.04
N ILE A 103 1.00 5.01 -5.08
CA ILE A 103 0.62 3.59 -4.93
C ILE A 103 -0.82 3.31 -5.35
N GLY A 104 -1.61 4.35 -5.59
CA GLY A 104 -2.99 4.22 -6.05
C GLY A 104 -3.83 5.47 -5.84
N GLN A 105 -5.04 5.45 -6.39
CA GLN A 105 -6.00 6.56 -6.31
C GLN A 105 -7.39 6.03 -6.00
N VAL A 106 -8.20 6.86 -5.36
CA VAL A 106 -9.60 6.55 -5.06
C VAL A 106 -10.46 7.75 -5.39
N ASN A 107 -11.52 7.55 -6.14
CA ASN A 107 -12.47 8.58 -6.56
C ASN A 107 -13.82 8.35 -5.87
N PHE A 108 -14.28 9.34 -5.10
CA PHE A 108 -15.50 9.29 -4.30
C PHE A 108 -16.73 9.92 -5.01
N SER A 109 -16.70 10.08 -6.33
CA SER A 109 -17.85 10.56 -7.13
C SER A 109 -19.00 9.56 -7.22
N SER A 110 -18.72 8.25 -7.18
CA SER A 110 -19.75 7.21 -7.28
C SER A 110 -20.32 6.75 -5.93
N GLY A 111 -19.81 7.30 -4.82
CA GLY A 111 -20.26 6.97 -3.47
C GLY A 111 -19.16 7.11 -2.41
N ALA A 112 -19.59 7.12 -1.15
CA ALA A 112 -18.70 7.31 -0.01
C ALA A 112 -17.72 6.15 0.21
N THR A 113 -18.06 4.92 -0.19
CA THR A 113 -17.19 3.75 -0.01
C THR A 113 -16.69 3.27 -1.35
N GLN A 114 -15.38 3.12 -1.46
CA GLN A 114 -14.70 2.74 -2.70
C GLN A 114 -13.68 1.64 -2.44
N PRO A 115 -13.54 0.67 -3.35
CA PRO A 115 -12.46 -0.29 -3.28
C PRO A 115 -11.12 0.39 -3.61
N PHE A 116 -10.04 -0.13 -3.04
CA PHE A 116 -8.69 0.27 -3.41
C PHE A 116 -7.78 -0.94 -3.59
N ASN A 117 -6.75 -0.73 -4.38
CA ASN A 117 -5.66 -1.68 -4.59
C ASN A 117 -4.36 -0.90 -4.67
N TRP A 118 -3.50 -1.06 -3.67
CA TRP A 118 -2.23 -0.37 -3.56
C TRP A 118 -1.07 -1.30 -3.83
N LYS A 119 -0.17 -0.85 -4.71
CA LYS A 119 1.04 -1.56 -5.11
C LYS A 119 2.16 -0.55 -5.32
N GLY A 120 3.37 -0.94 -5.00
CA GLY A 120 4.53 -0.09 -5.19
C GLY A 120 5.82 -0.74 -4.70
N SER A 121 6.92 -0.34 -5.32
CA SER A 121 8.25 -0.74 -4.91
C SER A 121 8.63 -0.18 -3.54
N LYS A 122 8.26 1.08 -3.25
CA LYS A 122 8.41 1.74 -1.94
C LYS A 122 7.51 1.13 -0.87
N LEU A 123 6.32 0.70 -1.24
CA LEU A 123 5.44 -0.06 -0.35
C LEU A 123 6.12 -1.37 0.08
N THR A 124 6.68 -2.10 -0.89
CA THR A 124 7.38 -3.37 -0.64
C THR A 124 8.67 -3.16 0.16
N SER A 125 9.53 -2.23 -0.25
CA SER A 125 10.80 -1.98 0.42
C SER A 125 10.61 -1.38 1.82
N GLY A 126 9.61 -0.52 2.02
CA GLY A 126 9.29 0.05 3.32
C GLY A 126 8.88 -1.02 4.33
N VAL A 127 8.00 -1.95 3.94
CA VAL A 127 7.63 -3.11 4.77
C VAL A 127 8.85 -3.98 5.06
N ASN A 128 9.66 -4.28 4.03
CA ASN A 128 10.88 -5.06 4.19
C ASN A 128 11.88 -4.39 5.12
N LYS A 129 11.98 -3.06 5.16
CA LYS A 129 12.90 -2.33 6.04
C LYS A 129 12.36 -2.18 7.46
N GLY A 130 11.04 -2.19 7.63
CA GLY A 130 10.40 -1.72 8.86
C GLY A 130 10.23 -0.19 8.89
N GLU A 131 10.45 0.48 7.76
CA GLU A 131 10.42 1.93 7.61
C GLU A 131 9.48 2.28 6.45
N LEU A 132 8.17 2.17 6.70
CA LEU A 132 7.14 2.53 5.74
C LEU A 132 6.49 3.85 6.14
N TYR A 133 6.36 4.76 5.20
CA TYR A 133 5.56 5.97 5.33
C TYR A 133 4.42 5.90 4.34
N LEU A 134 3.20 6.14 4.80
CA LEU A 134 2.01 6.18 3.96
C LEU A 134 1.46 7.59 3.94
N GLY A 135 1.01 7.99 2.74
CA GLY A 135 0.60 9.35 2.47
C GLY A 135 -0.65 9.46 1.66
N VAL A 136 -1.25 10.65 1.71
CA VAL A 136 -2.40 11.01 0.91
C VAL A 136 -2.31 12.46 0.46
N ARG A 137 -2.82 12.74 -0.74
CA ARG A 137 -3.11 14.10 -1.21
C ARG A 137 -4.50 14.18 -1.81
N LEU A 138 -5.04 15.40 -1.82
CA LEU A 138 -6.17 15.74 -2.68
C LEU A 138 -5.67 15.86 -4.11
N LYS A 139 -6.10 14.97 -5.00
CA LYS A 139 -5.76 15.04 -6.43
C LYS A 139 -6.69 15.99 -7.17
N SER A 140 -7.99 15.91 -6.88
CA SER A 140 -9.03 16.80 -7.42
C SER A 140 -10.22 16.90 -6.46
N GLY A 141 -10.96 18.00 -6.56
CA GLY A 141 -12.07 18.34 -5.68
C GLY A 141 -11.77 19.61 -4.87
N THR A 142 -12.66 19.96 -3.96
CA THR A 142 -12.53 21.11 -3.06
C THR A 142 -11.65 20.78 -1.85
N LEU A 143 -10.94 21.78 -1.33
CA LEU A 143 -10.18 21.64 -0.08
C LEU A 143 -11.09 21.10 1.02
N THR A 144 -10.63 20.06 1.71
CA THR A 144 -11.47 19.35 2.67
C THR A 144 -10.64 18.61 3.71
N GLY A 145 -11.30 18.29 4.82
CA GLY A 145 -10.78 17.41 5.85
C GLY A 145 -11.83 16.36 6.23
N GLY A 146 -11.41 15.33 6.94
CA GLY A 146 -12.32 14.35 7.51
C GLY A 146 -11.64 13.02 7.77
N THR A 147 -12.45 12.05 8.18
CA THR A 147 -11.96 10.72 8.54
C THR A 147 -12.06 9.77 7.36
N LEU A 148 -10.93 9.15 7.00
CA LEU A 148 -10.89 7.98 6.14
C LEU A 148 -11.05 6.73 6.99
N GLN A 149 -11.97 5.85 6.59
CA GLN A 149 -12.21 4.59 7.26
C GLN A 149 -11.79 3.45 6.35
N PHE A 150 -10.74 2.72 6.74
CA PHE A 150 -10.22 1.59 5.98
C PHE A 150 -10.77 0.29 6.55
N ARG A 151 -11.37 -0.53 5.68
CA ARG A 151 -12.09 -1.75 6.07
C ARG A 151 -11.75 -2.92 5.15
N ASN A 152 -11.83 -4.14 5.70
CA ASN A 152 -11.66 -5.39 4.97
C ASN A 152 -10.32 -5.44 4.23
N MET A 153 -9.26 -4.97 4.89
CA MET A 153 -7.96 -4.86 4.28
C MET A 153 -7.20 -6.17 4.30
N VAL A 154 -6.54 -6.49 3.18
CA VAL A 154 -5.74 -7.69 3.02
C VAL A 154 -4.41 -7.32 2.36
N ALA A 155 -3.31 -7.74 2.98
CA ALA A 155 -2.00 -7.75 2.34
C ALA A 155 -1.81 -9.09 1.61
N LYS A 156 -1.61 -9.03 0.29
CA LYS A 156 -1.17 -10.15 -0.53
C LYS A 156 0.34 -10.00 -0.73
N VAL A 157 1.11 -10.96 -0.26
CA VAL A 157 2.58 -10.92 -0.28
C VAL A 157 3.14 -12.06 -1.12
N ALA A 158 4.17 -11.78 -1.90
CA ALA A 158 5.01 -12.80 -2.50
C ALA A 158 6.39 -12.72 -1.86
N VAL A 159 7.01 -13.87 -1.59
CA VAL A 159 8.36 -14.00 -1.02
C VAL A 159 9.32 -14.53 -2.07
N PHE A 160 10.63 -14.39 -1.82
CA PHE A 160 11.67 -14.99 -2.66
C PHE A 160 11.81 -16.49 -2.42
#